data_AF-A0A651GAF9-F1
#
_entry.id   AF-A0A651GAF9-F1
#
_cell.length_a   1.000
_cell.length_b   1.000
_cell.length_c   1.000
_cell.angle_alpha   90.00
_cell.angle_beta   90.00
_cell.angle_gamma   90.00
#
_symmetry.space_group_name_H-M   'P 1'
#
loop_
_entity.id
_entity.type
_entity.pdbx_description
1 polymer ?
#
loop_
_entity_poly.entity_id
_entity_poly.type
_entity_poly.pdbx_seq_one_letter_code
_entity_poly.pdbx_strand_id
1 'polypeptide(L)' 'MSMPGGFEMVIIVLVILLLFGAKRIPELARGIGQGINEFRKASDDIKKEIDKGKNDIDEATKVKEKETTEK' A
#
# COMPACT_ATOMS: atom_id res chain seq x y z
N MET A 1 8.69 -16.17 -30.76
CA MET A 1 7.53 -16.43 -29.89
C MET A 1 6.58 -15.27 -30.10
N SER A 2 5.58 -15.43 -30.98
CA SER A 2 4.65 -14.34 -31.31
C SER A 2 3.78 -14.06 -30.11
N MET A 3 3.81 -12.83 -29.61
CA MET A 3 2.75 -12.35 -28.73
C MET A 3 1.42 -12.50 -29.45
N PRO A 4 0.38 -12.97 -28.78
CA PRO A 4 -0.94 -12.99 -29.35
C PRO A 4 -1.32 -11.57 -29.80
N GLY A 5 -1.81 -11.44 -31.02
CA GLY A 5 -2.21 -10.16 -31.60
C GLY A 5 -3.34 -9.55 -30.77
N GLY A 6 -3.53 -8.22 -30.86
CA GLY A 6 -4.56 -7.51 -30.09
C GLY A 6 -5.97 -8.12 -30.21
N PHE A 7 -6.27 -8.80 -31.31
CA PHE A 7 -7.53 -9.50 -31.52
C PHE A 7 -7.74 -10.72 -30.58
N GLU A 8 -6.70 -11.51 -30.32
CA GLU A 8 -6.78 -12.67 -29.42
C GLU A 8 -6.99 -12.22 -27.97
N MET A 9 -6.34 -11.13 -27.56
CA MET A 9 -6.57 -10.51 -26.23
C MET A 9 -8.02 -10.05 -26.05
N VAL A 10 -8.64 -9.47 -27.09
CA VAL A 10 -10.05 -9.05 -27.05
C VAL A 10 -10.97 -10.26 -26.86
N ILE A 11 -10.72 -11.37 -27.57
CA ILE A 11 -11.51 -12.61 -27.41
C ILE A 11 -11.39 -13.17 -25.99
N ILE A 12 -10.19 -13.23 -25.44
CA ILE A 12 -9.97 -13.71 -24.06
C ILE A 12 -10.74 -12.85 -23.06
N VAL A 13 -10.66 -11.52 -23.19
CA VAL A 13 -11.42 -10.59 -22.33
C VAL A 13 -12.92 -10.81 -22.51
N LEU A 14 -13.41 -11.02 -23.73
CA LEU A 14 -14.83 -11.28 -24.00
C LEU A 14 -15.31 -12.55 -23.29
N VAL A 15 -14.54 -13.64 -23.35
CA VAL A 15 -14.87 -14.91 -22.67
C VAL A 15 -14.90 -14.72 -21.15
N ILE A 16 -13.92 -14.02 -20.58
CA ILE A 16 -13.90 -13.69 -19.14
C ILE A 16 -15.12 -12.85 -18.76
N LEU A 17 -15.48 -11.86 -19.57
CA LEU A 17 -16.66 -11.02 -19.34
C LEU A 17 -17.97 -11.80 -19.47
N LEU A 18 -18.04 -12.86 -20.27
CA LEU A 18 -19.22 -13.73 -20.35
C LEU A 18 -19.33 -14.65 -19.12
N LEU A 19 -18.21 -15.20 -18.64
CA LEU A 19 -18.18 -16.10 -17.48
C LEU A 19 -18.45 -15.34 -16.17
N PHE A 20 -17.77 -14.23 -15.96
CA PHE A 20 -17.86 -13.45 -14.73
C PHE A 20 -18.92 -12.33 -14.83
N GLY A 21 -19.28 -11.89 -16.03
CA GLY A 21 -20.17 -10.75 -16.23
C GLY A 21 -19.42 -9.41 -16.23
N ALA A 22 -19.82 -8.50 -17.12
CA ALA A 22 -19.20 -7.17 -17.25
C ALA A 22 -19.27 -6.29 -15.99
N LYS A 23 -20.20 -6.59 -15.07
CA LYS A 23 -20.36 -5.88 -13.80
C LYS A 23 -19.42 -6.37 -12.69
N ARG A 24 -18.93 -7.61 -12.74
CA ARG A 24 -18.11 -8.19 -11.66
C ARG A 24 -16.68 -7.66 -11.65
N ILE A 25 -16.07 -7.46 -12.82
CA ILE A 25 -14.72 -6.88 -12.92
C ILE A 25 -14.62 -5.50 -12.24
N PRO A 26 -15.47 -4.50 -12.55
CA PRO A 26 -15.39 -3.19 -11.89
C PRO A 26 -15.80 -3.24 -10.42
N GLU A 27 -16.70 -4.13 -10.03
CA GLU A 27 -17.09 -4.34 -8.62
C GLU A 27 -15.91 -4.88 -7.79
N LEU A 28 -15.22 -5.90 -8.28
CA LEU A 28 -14.01 -6.45 -7.66
C LEU A 28 -12.87 -5.43 -7.63
N ALA A 29 -12.65 -4.70 -8.73
CA ALA A 29 -11.63 -3.66 -8.79
C ALA A 29 -11.88 -2.53 -7.79
N ARG A 30 -13.15 -2.13 -7.60
CA ARG A 30 -13.53 -1.15 -6.57
C ARG A 30 -13.27 -1.68 -5.16
N GLY A 31 -13.68 -2.91 -4.86
CA GLY A 31 -13.45 -3.52 -3.54
C GLY A 31 -11.96 -3.67 -3.21
N ILE A 32 -11.17 -4.19 -4.15
CA ILE A 32 -9.72 -4.31 -3.99
C ILE A 32 -9.07 -2.93 -3.86
N GLY A 33 -9.49 -1.95 -4.68
CA GLY A 33 -8.96 -0.59 -4.62
C GLY A 33 -9.22 0.10 -3.29
N GLN A 34 -10.42 -0.07 -2.72
CA GLN A 34 -10.75 0.45 -1.39
C GLN A 34 -9.90 -0.22 -0.30
N GLY A 35 -9.78 -1.55 -0.33
CA GLY A 35 -8.95 -2.29 0.64
C GLY A 35 -7.47 -1.91 0.59
N ILE A 36 -6.89 -1.78 -0.61
CA ILE A 36 -5.50 -1.32 -0.77
C ILE A 36 -5.32 0.11 -0.25
N ASN A 37 -6.29 1.00 -0.50
CA ASN A 37 -6.23 2.39 -0.05
C ASN A 37 -6.29 2.49 1.48
N GLU A 38 -7.18 1.74 2.12
CA GLU A 38 -7.28 1.66 3.59
C GLU A 38 -6.01 1.05 4.21
N PHE A 39 -5.49 -0.02 3.62
CA PHE A 39 -4.25 -0.64 4.05
C PHE A 39 -3.05 0.33 3.96
N ARG A 40 -2.97 1.10 2.87
CA ARG A 40 -1.93 2.15 2.71
C ARG A 40 -2.04 3.22 3.77
N LYS A 41 -3.25 3.75 4.02
CA LYS A 41 -3.46 4.77 5.07
C LYS A 41 -3.03 4.27 6.44
N ALA A 42 -3.50 3.08 6.83
CA ALA A 42 -3.12 2.47 8.11
C ALA A 42 -1.60 2.27 8.22
N SER A 43 -0.96 1.81 7.14
CA SER A 43 0.50 1.65 7.08
C SER A 43 1.25 2.98 7.23
N ASP A 44 0.74 4.05 6.61
CA ASP A 44 1.35 5.37 6.68
C ASP A 44 1.19 6.02 8.06
N ASP A 45 0.05 5.80 8.72
CA ASP A 45 -0.19 6.29 10.07
C ASP A 45 0.72 5.58 11.10
N ILE A 46 0.87 4.25 10.98
CA ILE A 46 1.82 3.48 11.79
C ILE A 46 3.25 4.00 11.59
N LYS A 47 3.67 4.26 10.35
CA LYS A 47 5.01 4.82 10.07
C LYS A 47 5.20 6.17 10.75
N LYS A 48 4.21 7.07 10.68
CA LYS A 48 4.28 8.38 11.35
C LYS A 48 4.39 8.26 12.86
N GLU A 49 3.68 7.32 13.48
CA GLU A 49 3.78 7.08 14.92
C GLU A 49 5.16 6.54 15.32
N ILE A 50 5.71 5.61 14.53
CA ILE A 50 7.07 5.08 14.73
C ILE A 50 8.10 6.20 14.58
N ASP A 51 8.00 7.03 13.54
CA ASP A 51 8.94 8.13 13.30
C ASP A 51 8.86 9.18 14.42
N LYS A 52 7.65 9.52 14.90
CA LYS A 52 7.49 10.42 16.06
C LYS A 52 8.11 9.83 17.32
N GLY A 53 7.79 8.58 17.65
CA GLY A 53 8.36 7.90 18.81
C GLY A 53 9.89 7.81 18.72
N LYS A 54 10.45 7.60 17.53
CA LYS A 54 11.90 7.58 17.33
C LYS A 54 12.54 8.94 17.59
N ASN A 55 11.92 10.03 17.13
CA ASN A 55 12.40 11.39 17.42
C ASN A 55 12.35 11.71 18.93
N ASP A 56 11.30 11.26 19.63
CA ASP A 56 11.17 11.45 21.08
C ASP A 56 12.23 10.66 21.87
N ILE A 57 12.58 9.44 21.41
CA ILE A 57 13.63 8.60 22.00
C ILE A 57 15.02 9.20 21.72
N ASP A 58 15.26 9.71 20.51
CA ASP A 58 16.51 10.36 20.13
C ASP A 58 16.72 11.68 20.91
N GLU A 59 15.65 12.42 21.20
CA GLU A 59 15.68 13.63 22.02
C GLU A 59 15.95 13.31 23.51
N ALA A 60 15.32 12.28 24.07
CA ALA A 60 15.59 11.83 25.44
C ALA A 60 17.01 11.26 25.63
N THR A 61 17.59 10.66 24.58
CA THR A 61 18.96 10.12 24.63
C THR A 61 20.01 11.23 24.55
N LYS A 62 19.73 12.33 23.83
CA LYS A 62 20.61 13.52 23.77
C LYS A 62 20.67 14.34 25.07
N VAL A 63 19.63 14.29 25.90
CA VAL A 63 19.61 14.99 27.20
C VAL A 63 20.51 14.29 28.23
N LYS A 64 20.57 12.94 28.19
CA LYS A 64 21.35 12.15 29.15
C LYS A 64 22.87 12.25 28.98
N GLU A 65 23.37 12.63 27.81
CA GLU A 65 24.81 12.75 27.54
C GLU A 65 25.44 14.05 28.07
N LYS A 66 24.63 15.07 28.41
CA LYS A 66 25.13 16.36 28.92
C LYS A 66 25.27 16.45 30.45
N GLU A 67 24.69 15.53 31.22
CA GLU A 67 24.73 15.59 32.70
C GLU A 67 25.92 14.83 33.36
N THR A 68 26.74 14.10 32.60
CA THR A 68 27.83 13.27 33.19
C THR A 68 29.24 13.89 33.07
N THR A 69 29.42 14.99 32.33
CA THR A 69 30.76 15.61 32.13
C THR A 69 30.98 16.86 32.98
N GLU A 70 30.01 17.26 33.80
CA GLU A 70 30.13 18.42 34.69
C GLU A 70 29.80 18.03 36.15
N LYS A 71 30.51 17.02 36.67
CA LYS A 71 30.73 16.84 38.11
C LYS A 71 32.15 16.34 38.37
#